data_AF-A0A9E0JGU1-F1
#
_entry.id   AF-A0A9E0JGU1-F1
#
_cell.length_a   1.000
_cell.length_b   1.000
_cell.length_c   1.000
_cell.angle_alpha   90.00
_cell.angle_beta   90.00
_cell.angle_gamma   90.00
#
_symmetry.space_group_name_H-M   'P 1'
#
loop_
_entity.id
_entity.type
_entity.pdbx_description
1 polymer ?
#
loop_
_entity_poly.entity_id
_entity_poly.type
_entity_poly.pdbx_seq_one_letter_code
_entity_poly.pdbx_strand_id
1 'polypeptide(L)' 'VEYYQEGGLYKYTYGASADYNKVLRTKRSISTDFKDAFIIAFKEGKKMDVNAAISEFKKNRK' A
#
# COMPACT_ATOMS: atom_id res chain seq x y z
N VAL A 1 2.96 11.52 -7.23
CA VAL A 1 1.79 11.22 -6.37
C VAL A 1 0.87 10.35 -7.19
N GLU A 2 0.61 9.13 -6.72
CA GLU A 2 -0.39 8.25 -7.33
C GLU A 2 -1.75 8.50 -6.66
N TYR A 3 -2.83 8.30 -7.41
CA TYR A 3 -4.18 8.50 -6.92
C TYR A 3 -5.10 7.39 -7.40
N TYR A 4 -6.20 7.15 -6.69
CA TYR A 4 -7.26 6.22 -7.07
C TYR A 4 -8.63 6.80 -6.69
N GLN A 5 -9.68 6.33 -7.35
CA GLN A 5 -11.04 6.73 -7.06
C GLN A 5 -11.72 5.65 -6.21
N GLU A 6 -12.36 6.05 -5.11
CA GLU A 6 -13.17 5.14 -4.28
C GLU A 6 -14.37 5.90 -3.72
N GLY A 7 -15.58 5.40 -3.99
CA GLY A 7 -16.82 6.04 -3.54
C GLY A 7 -17.03 7.46 -4.09
N GLY A 8 -16.57 7.73 -5.32
CA GLY A 8 -16.66 9.06 -5.93
C GLY A 8 -15.57 10.05 -5.48
N LEU A 9 -14.72 9.69 -4.52
CA LEU A 9 -13.63 10.54 -4.02
C LEU A 9 -12.29 10.18 -4.65
N TYR A 10 -11.49 11.19 -4.97
CA TYR A 10 -10.09 11.02 -5.33
C TYR A 10 -9.24 10.88 -4.08
N LYS A 11 -8.55 9.75 -3.95
CA LYS A 11 -7.65 9.44 -2.84
C LYS A 11 -6.22 9.44 -3.35
N TYR A 12 -5.35 10.17 -2.67
CA TYR A 12 -3.93 10.31 -3.01
C TYR A 12 -3.08 9.44 -2.10
N THR A 13 -2.04 8.82 -2.65
CA THR A 13 -1.08 8.00 -1.89
C THR A 13 0.28 8.68 -1.80
N TYR A 14 0.95 8.46 -0.68
CA TYR A 14 2.31 8.98 -0.44
C TYR A 14 3.35 8.29 -1.33
N GLY A 15 3.11 7.02 -1.70
CA GLY A 15 3.92 6.26 -2.64
C GLY A 15 3.42 4.82 -2.79
N ALA A 16 3.94 4.11 -3.79
CA ALA A 16 3.66 2.69 -4.00
C ALA A 16 4.92 1.91 -4.32
N SER A 17 4.87 0.61 -4.03
CA SER A 17 5.88 -0.36 -4.45
C SER A 17 5.30 -1.77 -4.44
N ALA A 18 5.75 -2.61 -5.37
CA ALA A 18 5.45 -4.04 -5.35
C ALA A 18 6.23 -4.80 -4.26
N ASP A 19 7.26 -4.18 -3.67
CA ASP A 19 8.00 -4.76 -2.53
C ASP A 19 7.40 -4.28 -1.22
N TYR A 20 6.73 -5.20 -0.51
CA TYR A 20 6.14 -4.93 0.80
C TYR A 20 7.15 -4.34 1.79
N ASN A 21 8.41 -4.78 1.78
CA ASN A 21 9.42 -4.29 2.71
C ASN A 21 9.80 -2.82 2.43
N LYS A 22 9.76 -2.39 1.16
CA LYS A 22 9.97 -0.98 0.80
C LYS A 22 8.84 -0.11 1.34
N VAL A 23 7.59 -0.50 1.12
CA VAL A 23 6.40 0.24 1.61
C VAL A 23 6.40 0.31 3.14
N LEU A 24 6.75 -0.78 3.81
CA LEU A 24 6.85 -0.80 5.28
C LEU A 24 7.89 0.19 5.80
N ARG A 25 9.05 0.30 5.14
CA ARG A 25 10.08 1.28 5.50
C ARG A 25 9.59 2.71 5.27
N THR A 26 8.91 2.98 4.15
CA THR A 26 8.30 4.29 3.89
C THR A 26 7.27 4.66 4.95
N LYS A 27 6.38 3.73 5.33
CA LYS A 27 5.42 3.98 6.43
C LYS A 27 6.14 4.40 7.72
N ARG A 28 7.25 3.72 8.08
CA ARG A 28 8.04 4.06 9.27
C ARG A 28 8.74 5.41 9.15
N SER A 29 9.20 5.82 7.96
CA SER A 29 9.85 7.12 7.79
C SER A 29 8.87 8.28 7.91
N ILE A 30 7.61 8.08 7.52
CA ILE A 30 6.59 9.13 7.52
C ILE A 30 5.72 9.12 8.78
N SER A 31 5.88 8.15 9.68
CA SER A 31 4.99 8.00 10.84
C SER A 31 5.09 9.15 11.84
N THR A 32 6.16 9.95 11.79
CA THR A 32 6.30 11.17 12.60
C THR A 32 5.31 12.24 12.15
N ASP A 33 5.09 12.36 10.84
CA ASP A 33 4.28 13.40 10.22
C ASP A 33 2.84 12.92 10.00
N PHE A 34 2.67 11.63 9.70
CA PHE A 34 1.40 10.99 9.40
C PHE A 34 1.20 9.74 10.27
N LYS A 35 0.85 9.95 11.54
CA LYS A 35 0.67 8.87 12.53
C LYS A 35 -0.38 7.84 12.12
N ASP A 36 -1.44 8.29 11.44
CA ASP A 36 -2.55 7.44 11.00
C ASP A 36 -2.34 6.87 9.59
N ALA A 37 -1.14 6.97 9.03
CA ALA A 37 -0.84 6.39 7.73
C ALA A 37 -0.98 4.85 7.75
N PHE A 38 -1.65 4.32 6.72
CA PHE A 38 -1.84 2.88 6.53
C PHE A 38 -1.44 2.45 5.12
N ILE A 39 -1.22 1.14 4.96
CA ILE A 39 -0.88 0.52 3.69
C ILE A 39 -2.16 0.01 3.05
N ILE A 40 -2.29 0.21 1.74
CA ILE A 40 -3.34 -0.38 0.91
C ILE A 40 -2.69 -1.26 -0.16
N ALA A 41 -3.38 -2.32 -0.55
CA ALA A 41 -2.90 -3.25 -1.56
C ALA A 41 -3.80 -3.21 -2.79
N PHE A 42 -3.18 -3.24 -3.97
CA PHE A 42 -3.86 -3.38 -5.25
C PHE A 42 -3.28 -4.56 -6.01
N LYS A 43 -4.16 -5.27 -6.72
CA LYS A 43 -3.82 -6.32 -7.67
C LYS A 43 -4.65 -6.11 -8.92
N GLU A 44 -4.00 -6.01 -10.08
CA GLU A 44 -4.67 -5.78 -11.37
C GLU A 44 -5.63 -4.57 -11.34
N GLY A 45 -5.21 -3.48 -10.69
CA GLY A 45 -6.02 -2.26 -10.54
C GLY A 45 -7.16 -2.34 -9.54
N LYS A 46 -7.39 -3.50 -8.90
CA LYS A 46 -8.43 -3.69 -7.88
C LYS A 46 -7.83 -3.71 -6.49
N LYS A 47 -8.46 -2.99 -5.56
CA LYS A 47 -8.08 -3.01 -4.15
C LYS A 47 -8.33 -4.40 -3.57
N MET A 48 -7.39 -4.89 -2.77
CA MET A 48 -7.49 -6.18 -2.11
C MET A 48 -7.13 -6.07 -0.63
N ASP A 49 -7.44 -7.13 0.12
CA ASP A 49 -7.01 -7.25 1.51
C ASP A 49 -5.47 -7.28 1.62
N VAL A 50 -4.94 -6.50 2.56
CA VAL A 50 -3.50 -6.32 2.74
C VAL A 50 -2.83 -7.60 3.25
N ASN A 51 -3.49 -8.38 4.10
CA ASN A 51 -2.93 -9.63 4.62
C ASN A 51 -2.87 -10.70 3.52
N ALA A 52 -3.88 -10.74 2.65
CA ALA A 52 -3.87 -11.58 1.45
C ALA A 52 -2.70 -11.19 0.53
N ALA A 53 -2.49 -9.88 0.29
CA ALA A 53 -1.38 -9.39 -0.54
C ALA A 53 -0.01 -9.73 0.05
N ILE A 54 0.17 -9.58 1.37
CA ILE A 54 1.40 -9.96 2.08
C ILE A 54 1.66 -11.46 1.94
N SER A 55 0.61 -12.28 2.07
CA SER A 55 0.72 -13.74 1.93
C SER A 55 1.14 -14.14 0.53
N GLU A 56 0.59 -13.49 -0.50
CA GLU A 56 0.98 -13.70 -1.90
C GLU A 56 2.43 -13.26 -2.19
N PHE A 57 2.81 -12.07 -1.71
CA PHE A 57 4.19 -11.58 -1.82
C PHE A 57 5.21 -12.56 -1.21
N LYS A 58 4.90 -13.13 -0.05
CA LYS A 58 5.76 -14.14 0.60
C LYS A 58 5.83 -15.44 -0.20
N LYS A 59 4.72 -15.88 -0.81
CA LYS A 59 4.69 -17.08 -1.66
C LYS A 59 5.53 -16.91 -2.92
N ASN A 60 5.48 -15.74 -3.56
CA ASN A 60 6.22 -15.46 -4.80
C ASN A 60 7.73 -15.22 -4.60
N ARG A 61 8.21 -15.14 -3.35
CA ARG A 61 9.65 -15.07 -3.01
C ARG A 61 10.27 -16.44 -2.68
N LYS A 62 9.46 -17.51 -2.64
CA LYS A 62 9.97 -18.89 -2.69
C LYS A 62 10.26 -19.27 -4.13
#